data_AF-A0A1A8EL05-F1
#
_entry.id   AF-A0A1A8EL05-F1
#
_cell.length_a   1.000
_cell.length_b   1.000
_cell.length_c   1.000
_cell.angle_alpha   90.00
_cell.angle_beta   90.00
_cell.angle_gamma   90.00
#
_symmetry.space_group_name_H-M   'P 1'
#
loop_
_entity.id
_entity.type
_entity.pdbx_description
1 polymer ?
#
loop_
_entity_poly.entity_id
_entity_poly.type
_entity_poly.pdbx_seq_one_letter_code
_entity_poly.pdbx_strand_id
1 'polypeptide(L)'
;NSDDESSTGKHRVRSKCALKTAVPHDIGEGLKSVISCMKYDKVTQLIQNDKQLLQFGQHLYDLNGSRKNRHDYIRQRLRELGRLLLTAQKSTPIQKAEELIYPANFNHLISAVKELAGYNPTNNTFRKPTLALKIGNSLGIICELVETDNLSSVDGDSSLVQFARQFKTIKNFRWKGLITRGATTTMTESKWNSPQILPLTEDVKRLDSHMEKVKAIAEKMLRSSPTASNYAMLAKVTLAQVIIFNRRREGEVSRMELSTFKERKKSEINEDMAACLTPLEKKMCDFFTRVEIRGKRGRGVPVLLKPSMVSAMELLVESRESSCIPKDNVYMFARPGALSAYRGGECIQKFARECHAKN
;
A
#
# COMPACT_ATOMS: atom_id res chain seq x y z
N ASN A 1 1.33 -10.79 -23.73
CA ASN A 1 2.02 -10.45 -22.46
C ASN A 1 3.43 -9.91 -22.62
N SER A 2 4.06 -9.96 -23.80
CA SER A 2 5.39 -9.40 -24.07
C SER A 2 5.42 -7.88 -24.30
N ASP A 3 4.35 -7.31 -24.83
CA ASP A 3 4.34 -5.88 -25.23
C ASP A 3 4.24 -4.91 -24.04
N ASP A 4 3.59 -5.33 -22.96
CA ASP A 4 3.37 -4.48 -21.77
C ASP A 4 4.63 -4.35 -20.89
N GLU A 5 5.48 -5.38 -20.84
CA GLU A 5 6.79 -5.32 -20.19
C GLU A 5 7.80 -4.46 -20.98
N SER A 6 7.73 -4.49 -22.32
CA SER A 6 8.60 -3.66 -23.16
C SER A 6 8.28 -2.16 -23.05
N SER A 7 6.99 -1.80 -22.90
CA SER A 7 6.54 -0.42 -22.77
C SER A 7 6.94 0.17 -21.42
N THR A 8 6.78 -0.61 -20.34
CA THR A 8 7.13 -0.19 -18.98
C THR A 8 8.64 -0.01 -18.82
N GLY A 9 9.48 -0.82 -19.46
CA GLY A 9 10.93 -0.63 -19.54
C GLY A 9 11.33 0.71 -20.17
N LYS A 10 10.76 1.05 -21.34
CA LYS A 10 11.04 2.33 -22.04
C LYS A 10 10.62 3.56 -21.22
N HIS A 11 9.49 3.49 -20.52
CA HIS A 11 9.04 4.57 -19.64
C HIS A 11 9.98 4.77 -18.43
N ARG A 12 10.52 3.69 -17.86
CA ARG A 12 11.48 3.76 -16.73
C ARG A 12 12.81 4.38 -17.14
N VAL A 13 13.32 4.05 -18.33
CA VAL A 13 14.56 4.63 -18.87
C VAL A 13 14.38 6.14 -19.09
N ARG A 14 13.28 6.57 -19.71
CA ARG A 14 12.97 8.00 -19.90
C ARG A 14 12.88 8.78 -18.59
N SER A 15 12.23 8.20 -17.57
CA SER A 15 12.12 8.80 -16.25
C SER A 15 13.49 8.95 -15.57
N LYS A 16 14.38 7.96 -15.68
CA LYS A 16 15.76 8.04 -15.18
C LYS A 16 16.59 9.11 -15.89
N CYS A 17 16.47 9.23 -17.22
CA CYS A 17 17.18 10.25 -17.96
C CYS A 17 16.70 11.66 -17.60
N ALA A 18 15.38 11.86 -17.49
CA ALA A 18 14.79 13.14 -17.10
C ALA A 18 15.25 13.61 -15.72
N LEU A 19 15.39 12.69 -14.75
CA LEU A 19 15.92 12.99 -13.41
C LEU A 19 17.39 13.43 -13.42
N LYS A 20 18.18 13.03 -14.42
CA LYS A 20 19.57 13.47 -14.57
C LYS A 20 19.69 14.85 -15.21
N THR A 21 18.70 15.25 -16.00
CA THR A 21 18.64 16.55 -16.69
C THR A 21 17.83 17.61 -15.94
N ALA A 22 16.99 17.21 -14.97
CA ALA A 22 16.27 18.14 -14.12
C ALA A 22 17.27 18.93 -13.25
N VAL A 23 16.92 20.20 -12.96
CA VAL A 23 17.70 21.12 -12.12
C VAL A 23 18.22 20.37 -10.88
N PRO A 24 19.50 20.50 -10.49
CA PRO A 24 20.06 19.80 -9.34
C PRO A 24 19.29 20.23 -8.08
N HIS A 25 18.28 19.45 -7.75
CA HIS A 25 17.56 19.53 -6.50
C HIS A 25 18.16 18.46 -5.59
N ASP A 26 18.47 18.87 -4.36
CA ASP A 26 19.15 18.07 -3.35
C ASP A 26 18.22 16.95 -2.84
N ILE A 27 18.05 15.93 -3.66
CA ILE A 27 17.29 14.72 -3.32
C ILE A 27 18.22 13.51 -3.34
N GLY A 28 18.05 12.64 -2.36
CA GLY A 28 18.85 11.43 -2.21
C GLY A 28 18.60 10.44 -3.35
N GLU A 29 19.62 9.65 -3.67
CA GLU A 29 19.54 8.58 -4.68
C GLU A 29 18.39 7.58 -4.41
N GLY A 30 18.07 7.37 -3.13
CA GLY A 30 16.92 6.57 -2.71
C GLY A 30 15.60 7.07 -3.28
N LEU A 31 15.33 8.37 -3.21
CA LEU A 31 14.11 8.97 -3.76
C LEU A 31 14.12 8.94 -5.29
N LYS A 32 15.27 9.23 -5.93
CA LYS A 32 15.42 9.14 -7.40
C LYS A 32 15.03 7.75 -7.91
N SER A 33 15.47 6.69 -7.22
CA SER A 33 15.07 5.31 -7.52
C SER A 33 13.56 5.10 -7.42
N VAL A 34 12.92 5.63 -6.37
CA VAL A 34 11.46 5.54 -6.18
C VAL A 34 10.68 6.27 -7.28
N ILE A 35 11.11 7.48 -7.66
CA ILE A 35 10.50 8.30 -8.72
C ILE A 35 10.68 7.64 -10.09
N SER A 36 11.83 7.02 -10.35
CA SER A 36 12.13 6.36 -11.63
C SER A 36 11.18 5.20 -11.97
N CYS A 37 10.52 4.63 -10.96
CA CYS A 37 9.53 3.58 -11.11
C CYS A 37 8.11 4.12 -11.38
N MET A 38 7.89 5.44 -11.43
CA MET A 38 6.60 6.03 -11.80
C MET A 38 6.39 6.01 -13.32
N LYS A 39 5.13 5.91 -13.75
CA LYS A 39 4.77 6.11 -15.16
C LYS A 39 5.21 7.51 -15.60
N TYR A 40 5.99 7.59 -16.68
CA TYR A 40 6.45 8.87 -17.22
C TYR A 40 5.31 9.54 -18.00
N ASP A 41 4.60 10.43 -17.32
CA ASP A 41 3.48 11.23 -17.81
C ASP A 41 3.62 12.69 -17.34
N LYS A 42 2.67 13.56 -17.72
CA LYS A 42 2.67 14.99 -17.34
C LYS A 42 2.80 15.19 -15.83
N VAL A 43 2.24 14.28 -15.02
CA VAL A 43 2.33 14.35 -13.55
C VAL A 43 3.77 14.11 -13.09
N THR A 44 4.43 13.08 -13.62
CA THR A 44 5.83 12.78 -13.26
C THR A 44 6.78 13.88 -13.74
N GLN A 45 6.56 14.44 -14.93
CA GLN A 45 7.34 15.57 -15.46
C GLN A 45 7.21 16.80 -14.56
N LEU A 46 5.98 17.14 -14.14
CA LEU A 46 5.74 18.24 -13.22
C LEU A 46 6.45 18.00 -11.87
N ILE A 47 6.35 16.80 -11.31
CA ILE A 47 7.02 16.45 -10.04
C ILE A 47 8.53 16.60 -10.16
N GLN A 48 9.13 16.19 -11.28
CA GLN A 48 10.58 16.27 -11.48
C GLN A 48 11.11 17.69 -11.62
N ASN A 49 10.24 18.65 -11.99
CA ASN A 49 10.61 20.04 -12.22
C ASN A 49 10.16 20.99 -11.09
N ASP A 50 9.51 20.49 -10.04
CA ASP A 50 9.00 21.29 -8.93
C ASP A 50 9.78 20.98 -7.64
N LYS A 51 10.53 21.97 -7.14
CA LYS A 51 11.36 21.87 -5.94
C LYS A 51 10.56 21.39 -4.73
N GLN A 52 9.39 21.96 -4.48
CA GLN A 52 8.61 21.68 -3.27
C GLN A 52 8.00 20.26 -3.30
N LEU A 53 7.60 19.78 -4.48
CA LEU A 53 7.16 18.38 -4.64
C LEU A 53 8.30 17.40 -4.41
N LEU A 54 9.52 17.71 -4.88
CA LEU A 54 10.69 16.87 -4.62
C LEU A 54 11.06 16.83 -3.13
N GLN A 55 11.08 17.97 -2.44
CA GLN A 55 11.32 18.05 -1.00
C GLN A 55 10.25 17.29 -0.20
N PHE A 56 8.97 17.41 -0.57
CA PHE A 56 7.90 16.59 0.00
C PHE A 56 8.16 15.09 -0.21
N GLY A 57 8.63 14.71 -1.40
CA GLY A 57 9.02 13.33 -1.70
C GLY A 57 10.18 12.84 -0.82
N GLN A 58 11.18 13.68 -0.62
CA GLN A 58 12.36 13.38 0.21
C GLN A 58 11.94 13.17 1.66
N HIS A 59 11.14 14.08 2.23
CA HIS A 59 10.60 13.92 3.58
C HIS A 59 9.83 12.60 3.75
N LEU A 60 8.98 12.22 2.80
CA LEU A 60 8.29 10.93 2.85
C LEU A 60 9.24 9.73 2.76
N TYR A 61 10.33 9.88 2.01
CA TYR A 61 11.38 8.87 1.90
C TYR A 61 12.19 8.76 3.18
N ASP A 62 12.52 9.84 3.87
CA ASP A 62 13.27 9.77 5.13
C ASP A 62 12.46 9.00 6.20
N LEU A 63 11.13 9.20 6.19
CA LEU A 63 10.22 8.49 7.10
C LEU A 63 9.96 7.01 6.75
N ASN A 64 10.04 6.63 5.47
CA ASN A 64 9.52 5.34 4.99
C ASN A 64 10.44 4.56 4.04
N GLY A 65 11.50 5.17 3.56
CA GLY A 65 12.32 4.75 2.42
C GLY A 65 13.15 3.50 2.67
N SER A 66 13.51 3.24 3.93
CA SER A 66 14.16 1.99 4.35
C SER A 66 13.31 0.74 4.05
N ARG A 67 11.99 0.89 3.94
CA ARG A 67 11.06 -0.21 3.68
C ARG A 67 10.61 -0.18 2.22
N LYS A 68 11.13 -1.11 1.39
CA LYS A 68 10.78 -1.23 -0.04
C LYS A 68 9.26 -1.30 -0.28
N ASN A 69 8.50 -1.93 0.62
CA ASN A 69 7.03 -2.02 0.52
C ASN A 69 6.28 -0.69 0.75
N ARG A 70 6.96 0.35 1.25
CA ARG A 70 6.41 1.70 1.41
C ARG A 70 6.70 2.59 0.21
N HIS A 71 7.52 2.16 -0.74
CA HIS A 71 7.83 2.97 -1.92
C HIS A 71 6.58 3.25 -2.77
N ASP A 72 5.61 2.32 -2.81
CA ASP A 72 4.31 2.56 -3.45
C ASP A 72 3.52 3.69 -2.78
N TYR A 73 3.57 3.77 -1.45
CA TYR A 73 2.95 4.85 -0.70
C TYR A 73 3.57 6.20 -1.06
N ILE A 74 4.90 6.29 -1.11
CA ILE A 74 5.62 7.53 -1.48
C ILE A 74 5.22 7.97 -2.90
N ARG A 75 5.30 7.05 -3.88
CA ARG A 75 4.87 7.32 -5.26
C ARG A 75 3.43 7.80 -5.34
N GLN A 76 2.52 7.14 -4.63
CA GLN A 76 1.11 7.51 -4.63
C GLN A 76 0.93 8.93 -4.09
N ARG A 77 1.53 9.27 -2.94
CA ARG A 77 1.38 10.59 -2.29
C ARG A 77 1.95 11.70 -3.16
N LEU A 78 3.12 11.49 -3.76
CA LEU A 78 3.71 12.41 -4.74
C LEU A 78 2.78 12.65 -5.93
N ARG A 79 2.23 11.58 -6.52
CA ARG A 79 1.31 11.69 -7.65
C ARG A 79 -0.04 12.29 -7.30
N GLU A 80 -0.51 12.12 -6.05
CA GLU A 80 -1.72 12.79 -5.56
C GLU A 80 -1.53 14.32 -5.55
N LEU A 81 -0.39 14.80 -5.03
CA LEU A 81 -0.05 16.24 -5.05
C LEU A 81 0.28 16.76 -6.45
N GLY A 82 1.04 16.03 -7.26
CA GLY A 82 1.33 16.45 -8.63
C GLY A 82 0.05 16.60 -9.47
N ARG A 83 -0.97 15.75 -9.24
CA ARG A 83 -2.29 15.93 -9.86
C ARG A 83 -3.03 17.14 -9.33
N LEU A 84 -2.90 17.47 -8.04
CA LEU A 84 -3.48 18.68 -7.48
C LEU A 84 -2.88 19.94 -8.13
N LEU A 85 -1.56 19.99 -8.25
CA LEU A 85 -0.89 21.12 -8.90
C LEU A 85 -1.30 21.24 -10.38
N LEU A 86 -1.34 20.14 -11.12
CA LEU A 86 -1.86 20.15 -12.50
C LEU A 86 -3.32 20.61 -12.60
N THR A 87 -4.16 20.29 -11.62
CA THR A 87 -5.55 20.77 -11.59
C THR A 87 -5.59 22.26 -11.28
N ALA A 88 -4.80 22.73 -10.31
CA ALA A 88 -4.72 24.14 -9.95
C ALA A 88 -4.24 25.01 -11.12
N GLN A 89 -3.21 24.56 -11.86
CA GLN A 89 -2.65 25.27 -13.02
C GLN A 89 -3.66 25.52 -14.15
N LYS A 90 -4.74 24.72 -14.25
CA LYS A 90 -5.75 24.88 -15.31
C LYS A 90 -6.71 26.02 -15.07
N SER A 91 -7.04 26.24 -13.80
CA SER A 91 -8.22 27.03 -13.40
C SER A 91 -7.84 28.20 -12.49
N THR A 92 -6.55 28.38 -12.19
CA THR A 92 -6.05 29.35 -11.22
C THR A 92 -4.67 29.87 -11.62
N PRO A 93 -4.19 31.00 -11.06
CA PRO A 93 -2.85 31.51 -11.33
C PRO A 93 -1.70 30.64 -10.80
N ILE A 94 -1.98 29.64 -9.97
CA ILE A 94 -0.98 28.82 -9.27
C ILE A 94 -0.13 28.02 -10.27
N GLN A 95 1.19 28.23 -10.26
CA GLN A 95 2.13 27.51 -11.12
C GLN A 95 3.02 26.52 -10.39
N LYS A 96 3.40 26.80 -9.14
CA LYS A 96 4.31 25.95 -8.34
C LYS A 96 3.61 25.38 -7.10
N ALA A 97 4.12 24.28 -6.57
CA ALA A 97 3.54 23.67 -5.37
C ALA A 97 3.72 24.54 -4.11
N GLU A 98 4.74 25.40 -4.05
CA GLU A 98 4.92 26.40 -2.99
C GLU A 98 3.73 27.38 -2.93
N GLU A 99 3.24 27.83 -4.09
CA GLU A 99 2.12 28.79 -4.19
C GLU A 99 0.77 28.19 -3.72
N LEU A 100 0.66 26.86 -3.62
CA LEU A 100 -0.52 26.19 -3.07
C LEU A 100 -0.77 26.56 -1.61
N ILE A 101 0.29 26.90 -0.87
CA ILE A 101 0.19 27.28 0.54
C ILE A 101 0.16 28.80 0.75
N TYR A 102 0.00 29.59 -0.31
CA TYR A 102 -0.15 31.04 -0.15
C TYR A 102 -1.55 31.37 0.38
N PRO A 103 -1.67 32.19 1.44
CA PRO A 103 -2.98 32.58 1.99
C PRO A 103 -3.95 33.15 0.95
N ALA A 104 -3.44 33.99 0.04
CA ALA A 104 -4.22 34.57 -1.06
C ALA A 104 -4.79 33.51 -2.02
N ASN A 105 -4.09 32.39 -2.19
CA ASN A 105 -4.49 31.28 -3.05
C ASN A 105 -5.40 30.27 -2.36
N PHE A 106 -5.79 30.47 -1.09
CA PHE A 106 -6.56 29.46 -0.35
C PHE A 106 -7.88 29.07 -1.03
N ASN A 107 -8.62 30.04 -1.58
CA ASN A 107 -9.88 29.74 -2.28
C ASN A 107 -9.62 28.99 -3.60
N HIS A 108 -8.59 29.37 -4.34
CA HIS A 108 -8.14 28.67 -5.55
C HIS A 108 -7.75 27.22 -5.26
N LEU A 109 -6.99 27.00 -4.18
CA LEU A 109 -6.64 25.67 -3.69
C LEU A 109 -7.89 24.83 -3.38
N ILE A 110 -8.86 25.37 -2.64
CA ILE A 110 -10.09 24.65 -2.30
C ILE A 110 -10.86 24.25 -3.56
N SER A 111 -10.96 25.14 -4.55
CA SER A 111 -11.58 24.83 -5.84
C SER A 111 -10.85 23.69 -6.56
N ALA A 112 -9.52 23.75 -6.63
CA ALA A 112 -8.72 22.70 -7.26
C ALA A 112 -8.86 21.33 -6.55
N VAL A 113 -8.92 21.32 -5.21
CA VAL A 113 -9.14 20.09 -4.44
C VAL A 113 -10.53 19.51 -4.70
N LYS A 114 -11.55 20.37 -4.72
CA LYS A 114 -12.94 19.98 -5.01
C LYS A 114 -13.06 19.38 -6.40
N GLU A 115 -12.48 20.02 -7.41
CA GLU A 115 -12.44 19.49 -8.78
C GLU A 115 -11.74 18.13 -8.83
N LEU A 116 -10.53 18.02 -8.29
CA LEU A 116 -9.73 16.80 -8.31
C LEU A 116 -10.42 15.61 -7.61
N ALA A 117 -11.09 15.88 -6.48
CA ALA A 117 -11.80 14.89 -5.71
C ALA A 117 -13.23 14.60 -6.24
N GLY A 118 -13.68 15.30 -7.28
CA GLY A 118 -15.01 15.16 -7.86
C GLY A 118 -16.11 15.56 -6.87
N TYR A 119 -16.00 16.77 -6.33
CA TYR A 119 -16.97 17.37 -5.44
C TYR A 119 -18.29 17.66 -6.15
N ASN A 120 -19.40 17.28 -5.53
CA ASN A 120 -20.74 17.63 -5.96
C ASN A 120 -21.31 18.70 -5.01
N PRO A 121 -21.60 19.93 -5.51
CA PRO A 121 -22.10 21.02 -4.67
C PRO A 121 -23.53 20.79 -4.17
N THR A 122 -24.37 20.05 -4.91
CA THR A 122 -25.79 19.86 -4.59
C THR A 122 -26.00 19.10 -3.28
N ASN A 123 -25.17 18.09 -3.03
CA ASN A 123 -25.28 17.23 -1.84
C ASN A 123 -24.03 17.28 -0.94
N ASN A 124 -23.05 18.14 -1.26
CA ASN A 124 -21.80 18.27 -0.52
C ASN A 124 -21.04 16.93 -0.40
N THR A 125 -21.06 16.12 -1.46
CA THR A 125 -20.36 14.82 -1.52
C THR A 125 -19.12 14.85 -2.40
N PHE A 126 -18.27 13.83 -2.26
CA PHE A 126 -17.06 13.68 -3.06
C PHE A 126 -17.01 12.31 -3.73
N ARG A 127 -16.68 12.25 -5.02
CA ARG A 127 -16.42 10.98 -5.71
C ARG A 127 -15.20 10.25 -5.13
N LYS A 128 -14.18 10.99 -4.69
CA LYS A 128 -12.93 10.47 -4.12
C LYS A 128 -12.66 11.09 -2.74
N PRO A 129 -13.47 10.79 -1.71
CA PRO A 129 -13.39 11.47 -0.42
C PRO A 129 -12.06 11.23 0.29
N THR A 130 -11.50 10.01 0.18
CA THR A 130 -10.19 9.67 0.75
C THR A 130 -9.05 10.50 0.14
N LEU A 131 -9.12 10.84 -1.15
CA LEU A 131 -8.13 11.69 -1.81
C LEU A 131 -8.17 13.11 -1.23
N ALA A 132 -9.36 13.68 -1.04
CA ALA A 132 -9.53 15.01 -0.47
C ALA A 132 -8.93 15.13 0.94
N LEU A 133 -9.16 14.13 1.79
CA LEU A 133 -8.58 14.06 3.14
C LEU A 133 -7.04 13.94 3.10
N LYS A 134 -6.54 13.07 2.23
CA LYS A 134 -5.11 12.84 2.01
C LYS A 134 -4.38 14.10 1.56
N ILE A 135 -4.99 14.90 0.68
CA ILE A 135 -4.41 16.17 0.22
C ILE A 135 -4.25 17.16 1.38
N GLY A 136 -5.26 17.27 2.25
CA GLY A 136 -5.17 18.14 3.44
C GLY A 136 -3.97 17.80 4.33
N ASN A 137 -3.66 16.52 4.49
CA ASN A 137 -2.47 16.08 5.22
C ASN A 137 -1.17 16.38 4.45
N SER A 138 -1.16 16.20 3.13
CA SER A 138 0.01 16.54 2.30
C SER A 138 0.37 18.02 2.39
N LEU A 139 -0.64 18.90 2.33
CA LEU A 139 -0.45 20.34 2.41
C LEU A 139 0.05 20.78 3.79
N GLY A 140 -0.31 20.05 4.86
CA GLY A 140 0.28 20.26 6.18
C GLY A 140 1.79 20.03 6.17
N ILE A 141 2.23 18.94 5.55
CA ILE A 141 3.67 18.64 5.41
C ILE A 141 4.37 19.68 4.53
N ILE A 142 3.79 20.08 3.39
CA ILE A 142 4.38 21.13 2.54
C ILE A 142 4.53 22.44 3.33
N CYS A 143 3.50 22.82 4.09
CA CYS A 143 3.51 24.02 4.93
C CYS A 143 4.65 23.96 5.96
N GLU A 144 4.81 22.83 6.65
CA GLU A 144 5.89 22.64 7.63
C GLU A 144 7.26 22.67 6.97
N LEU A 145 7.43 22.04 5.79
CA LEU A 145 8.70 22.08 5.04
C LEU A 145 9.06 23.50 4.59
N VAL A 146 8.13 24.25 3.98
CA VAL A 146 8.39 25.64 3.58
C VAL A 146 8.77 26.49 4.79
N GLU A 147 8.06 26.32 5.92
CA GLU A 147 8.37 27.04 7.15
C GLU A 147 9.77 26.70 7.67
N THR A 148 10.11 25.41 7.81
CA THR A 148 11.40 24.99 8.39
C THR A 148 12.59 25.33 7.49
N ASP A 149 12.44 25.16 6.18
CA ASP A 149 13.51 25.42 5.20
C ASP A 149 13.88 26.89 5.15
N ASN A 150 12.88 27.78 5.25
CA ASN A 150 13.12 29.23 5.24
C ASN A 150 13.45 29.80 6.62
N LEU A 151 13.08 29.13 7.73
CA LEU A 151 13.50 29.54 9.07
C LEU A 151 14.95 29.16 9.38
N SER A 152 15.42 28.02 8.85
CA SER A 152 16.74 27.47 9.20
C SER A 152 17.85 27.87 8.22
N SER A 153 17.49 28.43 7.06
CA SER A 153 18.42 28.87 6.03
C SER A 153 18.92 30.29 6.31
N VAL A 154 20.22 30.52 6.10
CA VAL A 154 20.83 31.86 6.16
C VAL A 154 20.23 32.79 5.08
N ASP A 155 19.85 32.23 3.93
CA ASP A 155 19.20 32.92 2.81
C ASP A 155 17.67 32.69 2.79
N GLY A 156 17.06 32.44 3.95
CA GLY A 156 15.65 32.12 4.07
C GLY A 156 14.72 33.31 3.76
N ASP A 157 13.62 33.05 3.06
CA ASP A 157 12.61 34.09 2.79
C ASP A 157 11.60 34.20 3.94
N SER A 158 11.71 35.30 4.71
CA SER A 158 10.80 35.57 5.82
C SER A 158 9.33 35.70 5.39
N SER A 159 9.05 36.07 4.14
CA SER A 159 7.68 36.16 3.63
C SER A 159 7.06 34.78 3.47
N LEU A 160 7.83 33.79 2.99
CA LEU A 160 7.38 32.40 2.87
C LEU A 160 7.07 31.77 4.23
N VAL A 161 7.88 32.06 5.24
CA VAL A 161 7.60 31.68 6.64
C VAL A 161 6.26 32.24 7.11
N GLN A 162 6.01 33.52 6.86
CA GLN A 162 4.76 34.17 7.23
C GLN A 162 3.56 33.56 6.48
N PHE A 163 3.69 33.32 5.18
CA PHE A 163 2.65 32.67 4.37
C PHE A 163 2.32 31.27 4.88
N ALA A 164 3.33 30.45 5.19
CA ALA A 164 3.13 29.12 5.76
C ALA A 164 2.35 29.19 7.09
N ARG A 165 2.76 30.06 8.01
CA ARG A 165 2.07 30.24 9.31
C ARG A 165 0.63 30.70 9.14
N GLN A 166 0.38 31.70 8.30
CA GLN A 166 -0.97 32.20 8.01
C GLN A 166 -1.84 31.12 7.36
N PHE A 167 -1.30 30.40 6.37
CA PHE A 167 -2.00 29.29 5.72
C PHE A 167 -2.35 28.18 6.70
N LYS A 168 -1.43 27.81 7.61
CA LYS A 168 -1.67 26.82 8.68
C LYS A 168 -2.88 27.22 9.52
N THR A 169 -2.96 28.48 9.94
CA THR A 169 -4.09 29.03 10.69
C THR A 169 -5.40 28.94 9.90
N ILE A 170 -5.41 29.44 8.66
CA ILE A 170 -6.61 29.43 7.80
C ILE A 170 -7.07 27.98 7.54
N LYS A 171 -6.14 27.08 7.22
CA LYS A 171 -6.41 25.67 6.96
C LYS A 171 -6.99 24.99 8.19
N ASN A 172 -6.38 25.16 9.37
CA ASN A 172 -6.85 24.51 10.59
C ASN A 172 -8.29 24.88 10.94
N PHE A 173 -8.68 26.13 10.67
CA PHE A 173 -10.04 26.61 10.89
C PHE A 173 -11.01 26.17 9.77
N ARG A 174 -10.70 26.49 8.50
CA ARG A 174 -11.66 26.39 7.39
C ARG A 174 -11.70 25.02 6.71
N TRP A 175 -10.60 24.27 6.71
CA TRP A 175 -10.50 23.00 5.96
C TRP A 175 -11.54 21.97 6.44
N LYS A 176 -11.81 21.95 7.75
CA LYS A 176 -12.79 21.03 8.34
C LYS A 176 -14.18 21.20 7.73
N GLY A 177 -14.63 22.46 7.60
CA GLY A 177 -15.94 22.79 7.05
C GLY A 177 -16.02 22.63 5.53
N LEU A 178 -14.93 22.99 4.82
CA LEU A 178 -14.91 23.03 3.35
C LEU A 178 -14.66 21.67 2.69
N ILE A 179 -13.91 20.79 3.36
CA ILE A 179 -13.45 19.51 2.79
C ILE A 179 -13.75 18.34 3.73
N THR A 180 -13.23 18.37 4.97
CA THR A 180 -13.23 17.18 5.84
C THR A 180 -14.63 16.69 6.15
N ARG A 181 -15.58 17.58 6.45
CA ARG A 181 -16.96 17.20 6.78
C ARG A 181 -17.62 16.46 5.62
N GLY A 182 -17.68 17.07 4.43
CA GLY A 182 -18.29 16.44 3.24
C GLY A 182 -17.61 15.13 2.86
N ALA A 183 -16.27 15.07 2.90
CA ALA A 183 -15.53 13.85 2.59
C ALA A 183 -15.78 12.73 3.61
N THR A 184 -15.82 13.04 4.90
CA THR A 184 -16.07 12.04 5.96
C THR A 184 -17.51 11.55 5.92
N THR A 185 -18.48 12.44 5.78
CA THR A 185 -19.90 12.09 5.62
C THR A 185 -20.08 11.18 4.41
N THR A 186 -19.52 11.53 3.25
CA THR A 186 -19.58 10.68 2.04
C THR A 186 -19.00 9.28 2.30
N MET A 187 -17.89 9.18 3.02
CA MET A 187 -17.30 7.87 3.37
C MET A 187 -18.17 7.06 4.32
N THR A 188 -18.78 7.70 5.31
CA THR A 188 -19.65 7.04 6.29
C THR A 188 -20.94 6.57 5.62
N GLU A 189 -21.61 7.42 4.86
CA GLU A 189 -22.82 7.08 4.12
C GLU A 189 -22.56 6.00 3.08
N SER A 190 -21.45 6.06 2.34
CA SER A 190 -21.08 5.00 1.40
C SER A 190 -20.87 3.65 2.07
N LYS A 191 -20.39 3.61 3.32
CA LYS A 191 -20.25 2.37 4.10
C LYS A 191 -21.58 1.91 4.70
N TRP A 192 -22.46 2.83 5.07
CA TRP A 192 -23.80 2.52 5.55
C TRP A 192 -24.65 1.92 4.43
N ASN A 193 -24.59 2.54 3.25
CA ASN A 193 -25.38 2.15 2.08
C ASN A 193 -24.78 0.95 1.33
N SER A 194 -23.54 0.54 1.66
CA SER A 194 -23.00 -0.69 1.09
C SER A 194 -23.72 -1.88 1.71
N PRO A 195 -24.36 -2.76 0.91
CA PRO A 195 -25.05 -3.92 1.46
C PRO A 195 -24.04 -4.78 2.23
N GLN A 196 -24.41 -5.19 3.45
CA GLN A 196 -23.63 -6.19 4.18
C GLN A 196 -23.88 -7.56 3.53
N ILE A 197 -23.14 -7.84 2.46
CA ILE A 197 -23.17 -9.14 1.81
C ILE A 197 -22.35 -10.08 2.67
N LEU A 198 -23.03 -10.86 3.50
CA LEU A 198 -22.42 -12.02 4.14
C LEU A 198 -22.27 -13.11 3.08
N PRO A 199 -21.10 -13.76 2.97
CA PRO A 199 -20.95 -14.87 2.05
C PRO A 199 -21.89 -16.00 2.47
N LEU A 200 -22.55 -16.61 1.50
CA LEU A 200 -23.41 -17.76 1.76
C LEU A 200 -22.56 -18.91 2.31
N THR A 201 -23.07 -19.62 3.32
CA THR A 201 -22.37 -20.79 3.90
C THR A 201 -22.00 -21.80 2.81
N GLU A 202 -22.86 -21.96 1.80
CA GLU A 202 -22.60 -22.82 0.63
C GLU A 202 -21.39 -22.35 -0.18
N ASP A 203 -21.26 -21.05 -0.43
CA ASP A 203 -20.14 -20.48 -1.18
C ASP A 203 -18.83 -20.62 -0.40
N VAL A 204 -18.86 -20.44 0.93
CA VAL A 204 -17.69 -20.68 1.79
C VAL A 204 -17.25 -22.15 1.72
N LYS A 205 -18.20 -23.10 1.83
CA LYS A 205 -17.92 -24.53 1.71
C LYS A 205 -17.37 -24.90 0.33
N ARG A 206 -17.95 -24.34 -0.73
CA ARG A 206 -17.53 -24.58 -2.12
C ARG A 206 -16.11 -24.06 -2.34
N LEU A 207 -15.81 -22.86 -1.87
CA LEU A 207 -14.49 -22.26 -1.96
C LEU A 207 -13.44 -23.05 -1.18
N ASP A 208 -13.73 -23.44 0.07
CA ASP A 208 -12.82 -24.24 0.90
C ASP A 208 -12.51 -25.60 0.23
N SER A 209 -13.56 -26.30 -0.23
CA SER A 209 -13.43 -27.58 -0.94
C SER A 209 -12.64 -27.45 -2.25
N HIS A 210 -12.86 -26.38 -3.00
CA HIS A 210 -12.11 -26.10 -4.23
C HIS A 210 -10.63 -25.83 -3.93
N MET A 211 -10.33 -24.98 -2.94
CA MET A 211 -8.95 -24.67 -2.55
C MET A 211 -8.21 -25.91 -2.04
N GLU A 212 -8.84 -26.80 -1.29
CA GLU A 212 -8.21 -28.06 -0.86
C GLU A 212 -7.84 -28.96 -2.05
N LYS A 213 -8.71 -29.08 -3.07
CA LYS A 213 -8.41 -29.81 -4.31
C LYS A 213 -7.27 -29.18 -5.08
N VAL A 214 -7.32 -27.86 -5.29
CA VAL A 214 -6.28 -27.12 -6.02
C VAL A 214 -4.93 -27.21 -5.30
N LYS A 215 -4.91 -27.11 -3.97
CA LYS A 215 -3.70 -27.26 -3.17
C LYS A 215 -3.08 -28.64 -3.35
N ALA A 216 -3.86 -29.71 -3.22
CA ALA A 216 -3.36 -31.07 -3.39
C ALA A 216 -2.75 -31.30 -4.79
N ILE A 217 -3.40 -30.79 -5.85
CA ILE A 217 -2.86 -30.84 -7.21
C ILE A 217 -1.56 -30.03 -7.32
N ALA A 218 -1.55 -28.80 -6.79
CA ALA A 218 -0.39 -27.92 -6.84
C ALA A 218 0.82 -28.49 -6.08
N GLU A 219 0.60 -29.12 -4.93
CA GLU A 219 1.64 -29.84 -4.17
C GLU A 219 2.24 -30.98 -5.00
N LYS A 220 1.40 -31.82 -5.60
CA LYS A 220 1.86 -32.93 -6.46
C LYS A 220 2.67 -32.40 -7.66
N MET A 221 2.18 -31.36 -8.31
CA MET A 221 2.82 -30.77 -9.49
C MET A 221 4.16 -30.13 -9.14
N LEU A 222 4.24 -29.43 -8.00
CA LEU A 222 5.47 -28.79 -7.56
C LEU A 222 6.54 -29.83 -7.15
N ARG A 223 6.15 -30.90 -6.44
CA ARG A 223 7.06 -32.01 -6.10
C ARG A 223 7.60 -32.71 -7.36
N SER A 224 6.77 -32.85 -8.39
CA SER A 224 7.16 -33.52 -9.64
C SER A 224 7.99 -32.62 -10.55
N SER A 225 7.68 -31.32 -10.59
CA SER A 225 8.34 -30.36 -11.47
C SER A 225 8.39 -28.97 -10.80
N PRO A 226 9.55 -28.58 -10.23
CA PRO A 226 9.75 -27.33 -9.48
C PRO A 226 9.73 -26.03 -10.31
N THR A 227 8.75 -25.83 -11.19
CA THR A 227 8.66 -24.65 -12.05
C THR A 227 8.08 -23.42 -11.33
N ALA A 228 8.41 -22.23 -11.84
CA ALA A 228 7.83 -20.97 -11.39
C ALA A 228 6.28 -20.96 -11.41
N SER A 229 5.66 -21.64 -12.38
CA SER A 229 4.20 -21.74 -12.49
C SER A 229 3.60 -22.62 -11.39
N ASN A 230 4.19 -23.79 -11.14
CA ASN A 230 3.73 -24.72 -10.10
C ASN A 230 3.90 -24.10 -8.71
N TYR A 231 5.04 -23.42 -8.47
CA TYR A 231 5.27 -22.66 -7.25
C TYR A 231 4.20 -21.57 -7.08
N ALA A 232 3.95 -20.79 -8.14
CA ALA A 232 2.98 -19.72 -8.12
C ALA A 232 1.57 -20.22 -7.77
N MET A 233 1.18 -21.40 -8.25
CA MET A 233 -0.13 -21.97 -7.93
C MET A 233 -0.24 -22.34 -6.45
N LEU A 234 0.75 -23.08 -5.92
CA LEU A 234 0.78 -23.48 -4.51
C LEU A 234 0.82 -22.25 -3.60
N ALA A 235 1.68 -21.27 -3.90
CA ALA A 235 1.79 -20.04 -3.12
C ALA A 235 0.47 -19.26 -3.06
N LYS A 236 -0.24 -19.15 -4.19
CA LYS A 236 -1.53 -18.44 -4.25
C LYS A 236 -2.62 -19.14 -3.46
N VAL A 237 -2.78 -20.46 -3.63
CA VAL A 237 -3.86 -21.21 -2.94
C VAL A 237 -3.60 -21.29 -1.45
N THR A 238 -2.36 -21.56 -1.02
CA THR A 238 -2.00 -21.58 0.40
C THR A 238 -2.17 -20.20 1.04
N LEU A 239 -1.79 -19.10 0.36
CA LEU A 239 -2.03 -17.74 0.84
C LEU A 239 -3.53 -17.46 1.05
N ALA A 240 -4.37 -17.83 0.08
CA ALA A 240 -5.83 -17.65 0.17
C ALA A 240 -6.43 -18.44 1.34
N GLN A 241 -6.03 -19.71 1.51
CA GLN A 241 -6.45 -20.56 2.62
C GLN A 241 -6.05 -19.97 3.97
N VAL A 242 -4.80 -19.52 4.15
CA VAL A 242 -4.34 -18.92 5.40
C VAL A 242 -5.12 -17.66 5.74
N ILE A 243 -5.42 -16.81 4.75
CA ILE A 243 -6.21 -15.58 4.97
C ILE A 243 -7.63 -15.91 5.39
N ILE A 244 -8.32 -16.80 4.67
CA ILE A 244 -9.71 -17.15 4.94
C ILE A 244 -9.82 -17.86 6.29
N PHE A 245 -8.94 -18.82 6.57
CA PHE A 245 -8.95 -19.58 7.84
C PHE A 245 -8.76 -18.67 9.06
N ASN A 246 -7.87 -17.69 8.97
CA ASN A 246 -7.60 -16.77 10.09
C ASN A 246 -8.53 -15.55 10.12
N ARG A 247 -9.35 -15.35 9.08
CA ARG A 247 -10.17 -14.14 8.87
C ARG A 247 -9.36 -12.85 9.06
N ARG A 248 -8.09 -12.87 8.62
CA ARG A 248 -7.13 -11.76 8.79
C ARG A 248 -7.12 -10.85 7.57
N ARG A 249 -6.59 -9.63 7.73
CA ARG A 249 -6.41 -8.72 6.60
C ARG A 249 -5.43 -9.33 5.62
N GLU A 250 -5.81 -9.38 4.35
CA GLU A 250 -5.05 -10.02 3.29
C GLU A 250 -3.64 -9.45 3.18
N GLY A 251 -3.49 -8.14 3.38
CA GLY A 251 -2.19 -7.48 3.34
C GLY A 251 -1.26 -7.87 4.49
N GLU A 252 -1.77 -8.23 5.67
CA GLU A 252 -0.95 -8.67 6.81
C GLU A 252 -0.31 -10.02 6.48
N VAL A 253 -1.12 -11.01 6.08
CA VAL A 253 -0.63 -12.37 5.72
C VAL A 253 0.25 -12.35 4.47
N SER A 254 -0.11 -11.56 3.45
CA SER A 254 0.69 -11.45 2.22
C SER A 254 2.12 -10.95 2.48
N ARG A 255 2.31 -10.14 3.53
CA ARG A 255 3.61 -9.58 3.91
C ARG A 255 4.35 -10.41 4.96
N MET A 256 3.90 -11.62 5.27
CA MET A 256 4.64 -12.55 6.12
C MET A 256 6.05 -12.75 5.56
N GLU A 257 7.06 -12.54 6.40
CA GLU A 257 8.46 -12.75 6.04
C GLU A 257 8.82 -14.23 6.18
N LEU A 258 9.75 -14.69 5.35
CA LEU A 258 10.25 -16.06 5.36
C LEU A 258 10.96 -16.39 6.68
N SER A 259 11.73 -15.44 7.22
CA SER A 259 12.36 -15.55 8.55
C SER A 259 11.33 -15.81 9.64
N THR A 260 10.25 -15.03 9.67
CA THR A 260 9.15 -15.20 10.64
C THR A 260 8.51 -16.59 10.58
N PHE A 261 8.38 -17.18 9.40
CA PHE A 261 7.88 -18.57 9.29
C PHE A 261 8.94 -19.59 9.73
N LYS A 262 10.22 -19.39 9.42
CA LYS A 262 11.30 -20.30 9.84
C LYS A 262 11.54 -20.29 11.35
N GLU A 263 11.48 -19.11 11.97
CA GLU A 263 11.69 -18.88 13.40
C GLU A 263 10.42 -19.14 14.23
N ARG A 264 9.35 -19.66 13.62
CA ARG A 264 8.09 -19.93 14.31
C ARG A 264 8.34 -20.88 15.49
N LYS A 265 7.86 -20.50 16.67
CA LYS A 265 7.90 -21.40 17.83
C LYS A 265 6.94 -22.55 17.58
N LYS A 266 7.46 -23.79 17.64
CA LYS A 266 6.62 -24.99 17.71
C LYS A 266 6.06 -25.08 19.13
N SER A 267 4.94 -24.41 19.37
CA SER A 267 4.02 -24.59 20.51
C SER A 267 4.65 -24.78 21.89
N GLU A 268 5.67 -24.00 22.27
CA GLU A 268 6.04 -23.87 23.67
C GLU A 268 5.03 -22.95 24.36
N ILE A 269 3.97 -23.55 24.90
CA ILE A 269 3.04 -22.88 25.81
C ILE A 269 3.75 -22.81 27.16
N ASN A 270 3.86 -21.61 27.73
CA ASN A 270 4.33 -21.46 29.11
C ASN A 270 3.42 -22.30 30.03
N GLU A 271 4.00 -23.11 30.92
CA GLU A 271 3.29 -24.01 31.84
C GLU A 271 2.19 -23.27 32.64
N ASP A 272 2.45 -22.04 33.06
CA ASP A 272 1.48 -21.20 33.78
C ASP A 272 0.25 -20.86 32.92
N MET A 273 0.46 -20.63 31.62
CA MET A 273 -0.66 -20.41 30.69
C MET A 273 -1.36 -21.71 30.33
N ALA A 274 -0.63 -22.82 30.24
CA ALA A 274 -1.21 -24.14 29.97
C ALA A 274 -2.15 -24.58 31.09
N ALA A 275 -1.89 -24.20 32.35
CA ALA A 275 -2.77 -24.47 33.48
C ALA A 275 -4.16 -23.81 33.34
N CYS A 276 -4.25 -22.66 32.66
CA CYS A 276 -5.49 -21.92 32.47
C CYS A 276 -6.30 -22.35 31.23
N LEU A 277 -5.77 -23.22 30.37
CA LEU A 277 -6.44 -23.65 29.13
C LEU A 277 -7.39 -24.81 29.37
N THR A 278 -8.56 -24.75 28.72
CA THR A 278 -9.48 -25.89 28.64
C THR A 278 -8.86 -27.06 27.86
N PRO A 279 -9.37 -28.30 28.03
CA PRO A 279 -8.87 -29.45 27.26
C PRO A 279 -8.98 -29.27 25.74
N LEU A 280 -10.00 -28.55 25.26
CA LEU A 280 -10.15 -28.24 23.84
C LEU A 280 -9.09 -27.25 23.37
N GLU A 281 -8.84 -26.18 24.13
CA GLU A 281 -7.83 -25.17 23.79
C GLU A 281 -6.42 -25.77 23.78
N LYS A 282 -6.10 -26.66 24.74
CA LYS A 282 -4.83 -27.42 24.74
C LYS A 282 -4.66 -28.20 23.43
N LYS A 283 -5.67 -29.00 23.07
CA LYS A 283 -5.67 -29.74 21.79
C LYS A 283 -5.53 -28.82 20.58
N MET A 284 -6.15 -27.64 20.60
CA MET A 284 -6.02 -26.66 19.52
C MET A 284 -4.62 -26.07 19.44
N CYS A 285 -3.98 -25.76 20.57
CA CYS A 285 -2.60 -25.29 20.61
C CYS A 285 -1.58 -26.35 20.15
N ASP A 286 -1.85 -27.62 20.41
CA ASP A 286 -1.04 -28.74 19.92
C ASP A 286 -1.22 -28.94 18.40
N PHE A 287 -2.45 -28.78 17.91
CA PHE A 287 -2.79 -29.02 16.51
C PHE A 287 -2.35 -27.88 15.58
N PHE A 288 -2.52 -26.62 15.99
CA PHE A 288 -2.23 -25.47 15.15
C PHE A 288 -0.83 -24.91 15.42
N THR A 289 -0.07 -24.68 14.35
CA THR A 289 1.16 -23.92 14.45
C THR A 289 0.85 -22.42 14.46
N ARG A 290 1.37 -21.69 15.46
CA ARG A 290 1.24 -20.23 15.55
C ARG A 290 2.46 -19.54 14.95
N VAL A 291 2.22 -18.60 14.04
CA VAL A 291 3.24 -17.69 13.48
C VAL A 291 2.86 -16.27 13.87
N GLU A 292 3.78 -15.53 14.47
CA GLU A 292 3.54 -14.14 14.88
C GLU A 292 4.10 -13.16 13.84
N ILE A 293 3.21 -12.56 13.05
CA ILE A 293 3.57 -11.63 11.99
C ILE A 293 3.44 -10.18 12.44
N ARG A 294 4.13 -9.27 11.74
CA ARG A 294 4.08 -7.83 12.05
C ARG A 294 2.81 -7.17 11.52
N GLY A 295 1.95 -6.70 12.43
CA GLY A 295 0.77 -5.90 12.14
C GLY A 295 1.03 -4.40 12.05
N LYS A 296 -0.06 -3.61 12.00
CA LYS A 296 0.02 -2.14 12.02
C LYS A 296 0.71 -1.65 13.30
N ARG A 297 1.50 -0.58 13.17
CA ARG A 297 2.26 0.05 14.26
C ARG A 297 3.21 -0.90 15.00
N GLY A 298 3.64 -1.98 14.35
CA GLY A 298 4.59 -2.94 14.96
C GLY A 298 3.97 -3.95 15.92
N ARG A 299 2.64 -3.95 16.10
CA ARG A 299 1.95 -4.95 16.93
C ARG A 299 2.11 -6.35 16.33
N GLY A 300 2.46 -7.34 17.16
CA GLY A 300 2.44 -8.75 16.78
C GLY A 300 1.01 -9.24 16.50
N VAL A 301 0.82 -9.98 15.42
CA VAL A 301 -0.47 -10.53 15.01
C VAL A 301 -0.30 -12.04 14.83
N PRO A 302 -1.01 -12.87 15.63
CA PRO A 302 -0.92 -14.31 15.48
C PRO A 302 -1.71 -14.79 14.25
N VAL A 303 -1.09 -15.70 13.51
CA VAL A 303 -1.65 -16.49 12.41
C VAL A 303 -1.54 -17.97 12.79
N LEU A 304 -2.66 -18.67 12.80
CA LEU A 304 -2.77 -20.10 13.04
C LEU A 304 -2.71 -20.85 11.71
N LEU A 305 -1.93 -21.92 11.66
CA LEU A 305 -1.73 -22.75 10.48
C LEU A 305 -2.13 -24.19 10.77
N LYS A 306 -2.98 -24.77 9.92
CA LYS A 306 -3.24 -26.21 9.90
C LYS A 306 -1.96 -26.97 9.53
N PRO A 307 -1.78 -28.22 9.97
CA PRO A 307 -0.64 -29.05 9.54
C PRO A 307 -0.47 -29.12 8.01
N SER A 308 -1.59 -29.20 7.27
CA SER A 308 -1.55 -29.19 5.81
C SER A 308 -1.08 -27.85 5.20
N MET A 309 -1.37 -26.72 5.85
CA MET A 309 -0.85 -25.41 5.43
C MET A 309 0.65 -25.31 5.73
N VAL A 310 1.10 -25.83 6.88
CA VAL A 310 2.52 -25.85 7.24
C VAL A 310 3.31 -26.67 6.23
N SER A 311 2.85 -27.87 5.88
CA SER A 311 3.48 -28.73 4.88
C SER A 311 3.58 -28.07 3.50
N ALA A 312 2.50 -27.44 3.03
CA ALA A 312 2.52 -26.65 1.79
C ALA A 312 3.53 -25.51 1.84
N MET A 313 3.59 -24.80 2.97
CA MET A 313 4.53 -23.71 3.20
C MET A 313 5.98 -24.20 3.24
N GLU A 314 6.27 -25.32 3.90
CA GLU A 314 7.60 -25.95 3.91
C GLU A 314 8.04 -26.34 2.50
N LEU A 315 7.16 -26.96 1.71
CA LEU A 315 7.42 -27.28 0.30
C LEU A 315 7.73 -26.02 -0.53
N LEU A 316 7.03 -24.91 -0.27
CA LEU A 316 7.36 -23.62 -0.89
C LEU A 316 8.76 -23.15 -0.48
N VAL A 317 9.17 -23.30 0.78
CA VAL A 317 10.52 -22.92 1.23
C VAL A 317 11.60 -23.75 0.54
N GLU A 318 11.40 -25.06 0.42
CA GLU A 318 12.33 -26.00 -0.22
C GLU A 318 12.47 -25.71 -1.73
N SER A 319 11.37 -25.36 -2.40
CA SER A 319 11.32 -25.21 -3.86
C SER A 319 11.75 -23.82 -4.37
N ARG A 320 12.15 -22.88 -3.49
CA ARG A 320 12.40 -21.47 -3.88
C ARG A 320 13.48 -21.31 -4.94
N GLU A 321 14.61 -22.00 -4.75
CA GLU A 321 15.76 -21.88 -5.65
C GLU A 321 15.44 -22.42 -7.04
N SER A 322 14.86 -23.62 -7.10
CA SER A 322 14.46 -24.28 -8.34
C SER A 322 13.34 -23.55 -9.10
N SER A 323 12.51 -22.78 -8.39
CA SER A 323 11.36 -22.04 -8.97
C SER A 323 11.64 -20.57 -9.30
N CYS A 324 12.91 -20.18 -9.44
CA CYS A 324 13.33 -18.83 -9.84
C CYS A 324 12.85 -17.72 -8.89
N ILE A 325 12.79 -18.00 -7.58
CA ILE A 325 12.54 -16.98 -6.58
C ILE A 325 13.85 -16.21 -6.31
N PRO A 326 13.87 -14.88 -6.46
CA PRO A 326 15.07 -14.10 -6.17
C PRO A 326 15.51 -14.27 -4.71
N LYS A 327 16.82 -14.42 -4.47
CA LYS A 327 17.40 -14.58 -3.12
C LYS A 327 17.05 -13.42 -2.19
N ASP A 328 16.97 -12.21 -2.73
CA ASP A 328 16.61 -10.98 -1.99
C ASP A 328 15.11 -10.85 -1.68
N ASN A 329 14.26 -11.76 -2.16
CA ASN A 329 12.84 -11.72 -1.85
C ASN A 329 12.60 -12.31 -0.45
N VAL A 330 12.31 -11.43 0.52
CA VAL A 330 12.11 -11.79 1.93
C VAL A 330 10.75 -12.41 2.24
N TYR A 331 9.80 -12.41 1.30
CA TYR A 331 8.43 -12.83 1.59
C TYR A 331 8.25 -14.35 1.55
N MET A 332 7.39 -14.85 2.43
CA MET A 332 6.96 -16.25 2.45
C MET A 332 6.24 -16.61 1.14
N PHE A 333 5.23 -15.83 0.76
CA PHE A 333 4.47 -15.98 -0.48
C PHE A 333 5.06 -15.14 -1.62
N ALA A 334 6.37 -15.35 -1.87
CA ALA A 334 7.15 -14.64 -2.90
C ALA A 334 6.67 -14.91 -4.33
N ARG A 335 6.84 -13.93 -5.22
CA ARG A 335 6.61 -14.06 -6.65
C ARG A 335 7.90 -14.47 -7.38
N PRO A 336 7.87 -15.48 -8.28
CA PRO A 336 8.97 -15.74 -9.21
C PRO A 336 9.32 -14.49 -10.01
N GLY A 337 10.63 -14.24 -10.19
CA GLY A 337 11.15 -13.11 -10.95
C GLY A 337 10.88 -11.70 -10.38
N ALA A 338 10.30 -11.56 -9.17
CA ALA A 338 10.01 -10.26 -8.59
C ALA A 338 10.36 -10.18 -7.09
N LEU A 339 10.73 -9.00 -6.60
CA LEU A 339 11.00 -8.72 -5.18
C LEU A 339 9.72 -8.30 -4.42
N SER A 340 8.63 -9.05 -4.64
CA SER A 340 7.33 -8.77 -4.03
C SER A 340 6.59 -10.05 -3.67
N ALA A 341 5.59 -9.94 -2.80
CA ALA A 341 4.68 -11.03 -2.47
C ALA A 341 3.46 -11.04 -3.42
N TYR A 342 2.75 -12.17 -3.46
CA TYR A 342 1.41 -12.21 -4.02
C TYR A 342 0.43 -11.36 -3.21
N ARG A 343 -0.57 -10.80 -3.88
CA ARG A 343 -1.63 -10.02 -3.24
C ARG A 343 -2.75 -10.95 -2.82
N GLY A 344 -2.98 -11.08 -1.52
CA GLY A 344 -3.97 -12.00 -0.97
C GLY A 344 -5.38 -11.79 -1.51
N GLY A 345 -5.82 -10.54 -1.69
CA GLY A 345 -7.13 -10.24 -2.28
C GLY A 345 -7.30 -10.76 -3.71
N GLU A 346 -6.27 -10.65 -4.54
CA GLU A 346 -6.28 -11.20 -5.91
C GLU A 346 -6.31 -12.74 -5.89
N CYS A 347 -5.63 -13.37 -4.92
CA CYS A 347 -5.64 -14.82 -4.75
C CYS A 347 -7.03 -15.34 -4.34
N ILE A 348 -7.67 -14.69 -3.36
CA ILE A 348 -9.02 -15.06 -2.91
C ILE A 348 -10.02 -14.90 -4.06
N GLN A 349 -10.00 -13.76 -4.75
CA GLN A 349 -10.90 -13.50 -5.88
C GLN A 349 -10.70 -14.51 -7.01
N LYS A 350 -9.46 -14.92 -7.29
CA LYS A 350 -9.17 -15.95 -8.29
C LYS A 350 -9.94 -17.24 -7.97
N PHE A 351 -9.77 -17.80 -6.78
CA PHE A 351 -10.39 -19.07 -6.42
C PHE A 351 -11.91 -18.97 -6.22
N ALA A 352 -12.40 -17.84 -5.73
CA ALA A 352 -13.84 -17.57 -5.65
C ALA A 352 -14.52 -17.58 -7.03
N ARG A 353 -13.86 -17.02 -8.06
CA ARG A 353 -14.35 -17.05 -9.44
C ARG A 353 -14.29 -18.44 -10.04
N GLU A 354 -13.18 -19.16 -9.83
CA GLU A 354 -13.01 -20.54 -10.33
C GLU A 354 -14.02 -21.52 -9.74
N CYS A 355 -14.43 -21.32 -8.49
CA CYS A 355 -15.46 -22.15 -7.86
C CYS A 355 -16.88 -21.64 -8.08
N HIS A 356 -17.09 -20.59 -8.89
CA HIS A 356 -18.40 -19.98 -9.12
C HIS A 356 -19.14 -19.61 -7.82
N ALA A 357 -18.42 -19.09 -6.82
CA ALA A 357 -19.06 -18.48 -5.65
C ALA A 357 -19.91 -17.28 -6.11
N LYS A 358 -21.15 -17.20 -5.63
CA LYS A 358 -22.10 -16.17 -6.07
C LYS A 358 -21.86 -14.84 -5.36
N ASN A 359 -21.38 -14.88 -4.10
CA ASN A 359 -21.15 -13.72 -3.24
C ASN A 359 -19.73 -13.64 -2.67
#